data_AF-A0A2J7Q2A4-F1
#
_entry.id   AF-A0A2J7Q2A4-F1
#
_cell.length_a   1.000
_cell.length_b   1.000
_cell.length_c   1.000
_cell.angle_alpha   90.00
_cell.angle_beta   90.00
_cell.angle_gamma   90.00
#
_symmetry.space_group_name_H-M   'P 1'
#
loop_
_entity.id
_entity.type
_entity.pdbx_description
1 polymer ?
#
loop_
_entity_poly.entity_id
_entity_poly.type
_entity_poly.pdbx_seq_one_letter_code
_entity_poly.pdbx_strand_id
1 'polypeptide(L)'
;MDVTDFLLLLSVFFKLAMQTTSAKEEDSGCVDGMSCMSLAECSAQLRSWQQNESDILFRCNYGKQKVCCPLSPRTREKSNMDLLPNEKCGLTSASKISSGHNATFGQFPWMALLGSRLSNGGLRFICGGTLISDQYILTAAHCLHIVNATLEIIRLGEHNLDTVEDCEDYCSDPVQDYQVEMAVSHKEFDIHNLKNDIALIRLHTKVPQYTDYIRPICLPFGINITGEEETKYQIAGWGKTDFCKKQEGKRF
;
A
#
# COMPACT_ATOMS: atom_id res chain seq x y z
N MET A 1 7.15 6.11 19.31
CA MET A 1 6.90 6.67 17.97
C MET A 1 5.58 7.38 18.05
N ASP A 2 5.66 8.71 18.10
CA ASP A 2 4.64 9.64 18.61
C ASP A 2 3.48 9.86 17.62
N VAL A 3 2.40 10.46 18.14
CA VAL A 3 1.20 10.92 17.39
C VAL A 3 1.56 11.79 16.16
N THR A 4 2.78 12.35 16.13
CA THR A 4 3.35 13.08 14.99
C THR A 4 3.57 12.20 13.77
N ASP A 5 4.09 10.98 13.92
CA ASP A 5 4.33 10.05 12.79
C ASP A 5 3.00 9.67 12.10
N PHE A 6 1.93 9.64 12.90
CA PHE A 6 0.58 9.31 12.48
C PHE A 6 -0.10 10.46 11.69
N LEU A 7 0.03 11.71 12.16
CA LEU A 7 -0.44 12.89 11.42
C LEU A 7 0.32 13.10 10.10
N LEU A 8 1.56 12.63 10.04
CA LEU A 8 2.43 12.75 8.87
C LEU A 8 2.09 11.73 7.78
N LEU A 9 1.79 10.47 8.13
CA LEU A 9 1.25 9.51 7.16
C LEU A 9 -0.09 9.97 6.60
N LEU A 10 -0.99 10.50 7.44
CA LEU A 10 -2.22 11.13 6.99
C LEU A 10 -1.97 12.17 5.90
N SER A 11 -0.91 12.99 6.00
CA SER A 11 -0.61 14.02 4.98
C SER A 11 -0.16 13.44 3.63
N VAL A 12 0.54 12.30 3.62
CA VAL A 12 0.85 11.54 2.39
C VAL A 12 -0.44 11.00 1.75
N PHE A 13 -1.38 10.53 2.57
CA PHE A 13 -2.69 10.06 2.11
C PHE A 13 -3.59 11.20 1.60
N PHE A 14 -3.56 12.39 2.20
CA PHE A 14 -4.27 13.57 1.66
C PHE A 14 -3.75 13.98 0.28
N LYS A 15 -2.44 13.89 0.03
CA LYS A 15 -1.87 14.13 -1.31
C LYS A 15 -2.29 13.06 -2.34
N LEU A 16 -2.54 11.81 -1.90
CA LEU A 16 -3.04 10.74 -2.77
C LEU A 16 -4.55 10.88 -3.07
N ALA A 17 -5.35 11.40 -2.14
CA ALA A 17 -6.79 11.61 -2.32
C ALA A 17 -7.15 12.93 -3.04
N MET A 18 -6.26 13.92 -3.02
CA MET A 18 -6.42 15.20 -3.73
C MET A 18 -5.68 15.19 -5.07
N GLN A 19 -6.10 14.35 -6.02
CA GLN A 19 -5.87 14.62 -7.45
C GLN A 19 -7.13 15.26 -8.03
N THR A 20 -7.39 16.51 -7.67
CA THR A 20 -8.30 17.37 -8.43
C THR A 20 -7.51 17.99 -9.57
N THR A 21 -7.97 17.74 -10.79
CA THR A 21 -7.50 18.41 -12.02
C THR A 21 -7.58 19.92 -11.86
N SER A 22 -6.43 20.57 -11.78
CA SER A 22 -6.30 21.98 -12.16
C SER A 22 -5.01 22.12 -12.94
N ALA A 23 -5.17 22.35 -14.23
CA ALA A 23 -4.08 22.71 -15.12
C ALA A 23 -3.48 24.05 -14.66
N LYS A 24 -2.25 23.99 -14.17
CA LYS A 24 -1.29 25.09 -14.31
C LYS A 24 0.02 24.50 -14.80
N GLU A 25 0.25 24.75 -16.07
CA GLU A 25 1.49 24.49 -16.77
C GLU A 25 2.47 25.60 -16.40
N GLU A 26 3.49 25.28 -15.59
CA GLU A 26 4.81 25.94 -15.62
C GLU A 26 5.87 25.02 -14.98
N ASP A 27 6.54 24.27 -15.88
CA ASP A 27 7.89 23.69 -15.82
C ASP A 27 8.48 23.31 -14.44
N SER A 28 8.31 22.06 -13.99
CA SER A 28 9.41 21.25 -13.40
C SER A 28 8.92 19.85 -13.04
N GLY A 29 9.31 18.83 -13.81
CA GLY A 29 9.05 17.41 -13.52
C GLY A 29 9.84 16.86 -12.32
N CYS A 30 10.11 17.67 -11.30
CA CYS A 30 10.80 17.27 -10.08
C CYS A 30 9.82 17.25 -8.91
N VAL A 31 10.01 16.30 -7.98
CA VAL A 31 9.23 16.22 -6.75
C VAL A 31 9.58 17.37 -5.79
N ASP A 32 8.66 17.68 -4.87
CA ASP A 32 8.87 18.68 -3.80
C ASP A 32 10.22 18.44 -3.08
N GLY A 33 11.02 19.49 -2.94
CA GLY A 33 12.36 19.42 -2.33
C GLY A 33 13.51 19.19 -3.32
N MET A 34 13.20 19.03 -4.62
CA MET A 34 14.17 18.96 -5.70
C MET A 34 13.99 20.11 -6.70
N SER A 35 15.06 20.46 -7.40
CA SER A 35 15.07 21.47 -8.45
C SER A 35 15.68 20.92 -9.74
N CYS A 36 15.13 21.35 -10.87
CA CYS A 36 15.58 20.93 -12.19
C CYS A 36 16.80 21.73 -12.65
N MET A 37 17.99 21.14 -12.59
CA MET A 37 19.24 21.81 -12.93
C MET A 37 20.16 20.92 -13.78
N SER A 38 21.29 21.45 -14.25
CA SER A 38 22.24 20.63 -15.02
C SER A 38 22.93 19.59 -14.14
N LEU A 39 23.38 18.49 -14.76
CA LEU A 39 24.17 17.47 -14.06
C LEU A 39 25.45 18.05 -13.44
N ALA A 40 26.06 19.04 -14.09
CA ALA A 40 27.26 19.72 -13.58
C ALA A 40 26.97 20.52 -12.30
N GLU A 41 25.89 21.31 -12.29
CA GLU A 41 25.45 22.05 -11.10
C GLU A 41 25.09 21.10 -9.95
N CYS A 42 24.35 20.03 -10.26
CA CYS A 42 23.94 19.07 -9.24
C CYS A 42 25.13 18.31 -8.62
N SER A 43 26.07 17.85 -9.45
CA SER A 43 27.25 17.14 -8.97
C SER A 43 28.16 18.03 -8.11
N ALA A 44 28.26 19.33 -8.42
CA ALA A 44 28.97 20.28 -7.57
C ALA A 44 28.29 20.45 -6.20
N GLN A 45 26.96 20.53 -6.20
CA GLN A 45 26.15 20.66 -4.99
C GLN A 45 26.25 19.40 -4.10
N LEU A 46 26.15 18.20 -4.65
CA LEU A 46 26.29 16.95 -3.89
C LEU A 46 27.71 16.73 -3.36
N ARG A 47 28.75 17.09 -4.13
CA ARG A 47 30.14 17.08 -3.66
C ARG A 47 30.34 18.01 -2.47
N SER A 48 29.69 19.18 -2.47
CA SER A 48 29.75 20.11 -1.34
C SER A 48 29.13 19.54 -0.05
N TRP A 49 28.25 18.54 -0.18
CA TRP A 49 27.53 17.90 0.93
C TRP A 49 28.02 16.49 1.27
N GLN A 50 29.12 16.02 0.64
CA GLN A 50 29.64 14.65 0.80
C GLN A 50 28.58 13.55 0.58
N GLN A 51 27.65 13.74 -0.35
CA GLN A 51 26.56 12.79 -0.65
C GLN A 51 26.86 11.93 -1.88
N ASN A 52 26.31 10.71 -1.92
CA ASN A 52 26.44 9.80 -3.05
C ASN A 52 25.59 10.27 -4.25
N GLU A 53 26.14 10.14 -5.46
CA GLU A 53 25.50 10.56 -6.73
C GLU A 53 24.43 9.58 -7.24
N SER A 54 24.11 8.50 -6.51
CA SER A 54 23.21 7.43 -6.95
C SER A 54 21.71 7.75 -6.87
N ASP A 55 21.33 8.88 -6.29
CA ASP A 55 19.92 9.34 -6.17
C ASP A 55 19.41 10.10 -7.42
N ILE A 56 20.20 10.18 -8.49
CA ILE A 56 19.99 11.10 -9.63
C ILE A 56 19.37 10.35 -10.83
N LEU A 57 18.18 9.76 -10.67
CA LEU A 57 17.55 8.99 -11.76
C LEU A 57 16.23 9.55 -12.30
N PHE A 58 16.04 10.87 -12.26
CA PHE A 58 14.91 11.51 -12.93
C PHE A 58 15.37 12.68 -13.81
N ARG A 59 15.15 12.55 -15.12
CA ARG A 59 15.33 13.64 -16.08
C ARG A 59 14.18 14.60 -15.93
N CYS A 60 14.49 15.87 -15.74
CA CYS A 60 13.52 16.93 -15.80
C CYS A 60 13.74 17.69 -17.09
N ASN A 61 12.66 17.93 -17.84
CA ASN A 61 12.64 18.57 -19.15
C ASN A 61 13.18 17.69 -20.30
N TYR A 62 12.25 17.16 -21.13
CA TYR A 62 12.55 16.42 -22.35
C TYR A 62 13.08 17.36 -23.44
N GLY A 63 14.37 17.64 -23.40
CA GLY A 63 15.05 18.46 -24.42
C GLY A 63 16.40 19.02 -23.98
N LYS A 64 16.70 19.05 -22.67
CA LYS A 64 18.01 19.45 -22.12
C LYS A 64 18.54 18.34 -21.22
N GLN A 65 19.86 18.16 -21.12
CA GLN A 65 20.51 17.22 -20.17
C GLN A 65 20.41 17.74 -18.72
N LYS A 66 19.18 17.86 -18.20
CA LYS A 66 18.89 18.32 -16.85
C LYS A 66 18.34 17.18 -16.00
N VAL A 67 18.61 17.27 -14.70
CA VAL A 67 18.26 16.26 -13.70
C VAL A 67 17.65 16.95 -12.48
N CYS A 68 16.82 16.22 -11.74
CA CYS A 68 16.32 16.69 -10.45
C CYS A 68 17.42 16.58 -9.39
N CYS A 69 17.74 17.70 -8.73
CA CYS A 69 18.75 17.78 -7.69
C CYS A 69 18.16 18.29 -6.36
N PRO A 70 18.52 17.72 -5.20
CA PRO A 70 18.01 18.18 -3.90
C PRO A 70 18.44 19.62 -3.58
N LEU A 71 17.52 20.43 -3.05
CA LEU A 71 17.75 21.85 -2.75
C LEU A 71 18.52 22.13 -1.44
N SER A 72 18.69 21.14 -0.56
CA SER A 72 19.44 21.26 0.71
C SER A 72 20.18 19.95 1.05
N PRO A 73 21.28 19.99 1.83
CA PRO A 73 21.95 18.78 2.28
C PRO A 73 20.94 17.95 3.07
N ARG A 74 20.79 16.67 2.73
CA ARG A 74 20.05 15.70 3.54
C ARG A 74 20.59 15.69 4.98
N THR A 75 20.11 16.57 5.85
CA THR A 75 19.81 16.16 7.21
C THR A 75 18.80 15.03 7.02
N ARG A 76 19.12 13.82 7.50
CA ARG A 76 18.15 12.71 7.53
C ARG A 76 17.02 13.08 8.50
N GLU A 77 16.21 14.07 8.16
CA GLU A 77 14.83 14.08 8.57
C GLU A 77 14.18 12.95 7.77
N LYS A 78 13.76 11.90 8.48
CA LYS A 78 13.08 10.76 7.87
C LYS A 78 11.97 11.31 7.00
N SER A 79 12.07 11.11 5.69
CA SER A 79 10.98 11.48 4.81
C SER A 79 9.83 10.49 5.09
N ASN A 80 8.58 10.93 4.96
CA ASN A 80 7.42 10.06 5.20
C ASN A 80 7.39 8.81 4.29
N MET A 81 8.21 8.81 3.22
CA MET A 81 8.45 7.70 2.30
C MET A 81 9.38 6.62 2.87
N ASP A 82 10.16 6.93 3.91
CA ASP A 82 11.03 5.96 4.61
C ASP A 82 10.22 4.99 5.49
N LEU A 83 8.93 5.28 5.71
CA LEU A 83 7.99 4.41 6.41
C LEU A 83 7.48 3.26 5.54
N LEU A 84 7.74 3.31 4.23
CA LEU A 84 7.28 2.31 3.27
C LEU A 84 8.47 1.49 2.76
N PRO A 85 8.29 0.17 2.58
CA PRO A 85 9.35 -0.74 2.19
C PRO A 85 9.56 -0.67 0.67
N ASN A 86 10.15 0.43 0.19
CA ASN A 86 10.28 0.74 -1.24
C ASN A 86 11.07 -0.32 -2.05
N GLU A 87 11.90 -1.14 -1.42
CA GLU A 87 12.67 -2.22 -2.08
C GLU A 87 12.15 -3.64 -1.81
N LYS A 88 11.23 -3.83 -0.86
CA LYS A 88 10.79 -5.17 -0.39
C LYS A 88 9.27 -5.38 -0.50
N CYS A 89 8.62 -4.66 -1.41
CA CYS A 89 7.17 -4.71 -1.62
C CYS A 89 6.79 -5.40 -2.93
N GLY A 90 5.54 -5.86 -3.05
CA GLY A 90 4.96 -6.37 -4.30
C GLY A 90 5.56 -7.69 -4.80
N LEU A 91 6.34 -8.38 -3.96
CA LEU A 91 6.95 -9.66 -4.27
C LEU A 91 6.01 -10.81 -3.88
N THR A 92 5.87 -11.77 -4.79
CA THR A 92 5.11 -13.02 -4.58
C THR A 92 5.94 -14.21 -5.03
N SER A 93 5.93 -15.28 -4.24
CA SER A 93 6.66 -16.52 -4.51
C SER A 93 5.82 -17.52 -5.35
N ALA A 94 4.54 -17.19 -5.60
CA ALA A 94 3.63 -18.05 -6.34
C ALA A 94 3.78 -17.91 -7.86
N SER A 95 3.67 -19.04 -8.58
CA SER A 95 3.61 -19.04 -10.04
C SER A 95 2.31 -18.39 -10.54
N LYS A 96 2.41 -17.63 -11.64
CA LYS A 96 1.30 -16.87 -12.21
C LYS A 96 0.27 -17.81 -12.84
N ILE A 97 -0.68 -18.30 -12.05
CA ILE A 97 -1.91 -18.91 -12.55
C ILE A 97 -3.08 -18.09 -11.99
N SER A 98 -3.83 -17.41 -12.86
CA SER A 98 -5.08 -16.77 -12.47
C SER A 98 -6.04 -16.69 -13.67
N SER A 99 -6.94 -17.67 -13.75
CA SER A 99 -8.12 -17.68 -14.63
C SER A 99 -9.38 -17.99 -13.82
N GLY A 100 -9.63 -17.27 -12.72
CA GLY A 100 -10.89 -17.39 -11.95
C GLY A 100 -11.01 -18.62 -11.04
N HIS A 101 -9.89 -19.15 -10.55
CA HIS A 101 -9.82 -20.27 -9.60
C HIS A 101 -9.23 -19.81 -8.25
N ASN A 102 -9.30 -20.68 -7.24
CA ASN A 102 -8.70 -20.45 -5.92
C ASN A 102 -7.26 -19.97 -6.07
N ALA A 103 -6.89 -18.97 -5.26
CA ALA A 103 -5.52 -18.48 -5.23
C ALA A 103 -4.58 -19.63 -4.82
N THR A 104 -3.33 -19.60 -5.27
CA THR A 104 -2.31 -20.50 -4.73
C THR A 104 -1.76 -19.95 -3.41
N PHE A 105 -1.12 -20.82 -2.63
CA PHE A 105 -0.43 -20.44 -1.41
C PHE A 105 0.56 -19.29 -1.64
N GLY A 106 0.47 -18.25 -0.80
CA GLY A 106 1.35 -17.09 -0.87
C GLY A 106 1.19 -16.25 -2.14
N GLN A 107 0.14 -16.44 -2.95
CA GLN A 107 -0.06 -15.66 -4.18
C GLN A 107 -0.25 -14.17 -3.89
N PHE A 108 -0.96 -13.84 -2.82
CA PHE A 108 -1.24 -12.47 -2.39
C PHE A 108 -0.83 -12.27 -0.92
N PRO A 109 0.47 -12.20 -0.61
CA PRO A 109 0.98 -12.22 0.77
C PRO A 109 0.72 -10.91 1.53
N TRP A 110 0.17 -9.90 0.86
CA TRP A 110 -0.24 -8.62 1.45
C TRP A 110 -1.69 -8.64 1.94
N MET A 111 -2.46 -9.69 1.70
CA MET A 111 -3.86 -9.74 2.11
C MET A 111 -3.99 -9.77 3.63
N ALA A 112 -4.90 -8.94 4.14
CA ALA A 112 -5.24 -8.86 5.55
C ALA A 112 -6.74 -9.06 5.76
N LEU A 113 -7.11 -9.76 6.82
CA LEU A 113 -8.48 -9.86 7.30
C LEU A 113 -8.67 -8.96 8.51
N LEU A 114 -9.75 -8.19 8.48
CA LEU A 114 -10.11 -7.21 9.50
C LEU A 114 -11.31 -7.73 10.28
N GLY A 115 -11.15 -7.88 11.59
CA GLY A 115 -12.16 -8.51 12.42
C GLY A 115 -12.25 -8.01 13.86
N SER A 116 -13.23 -8.58 14.55
CA SER A 116 -13.57 -8.31 15.95
C SER A 116 -13.54 -9.60 16.76
N ARG A 117 -13.27 -9.48 18.05
CA ARG A 117 -13.48 -10.60 18.98
C ARG A 117 -14.96 -10.70 19.33
N LEU A 118 -15.49 -11.91 19.28
CA LEU A 118 -16.83 -12.24 19.73
C LEU A 118 -16.84 -12.52 21.24
N SER A 119 -18.00 -12.40 21.87
CA SER A 119 -18.18 -12.66 23.31
C SER A 119 -17.84 -14.10 23.71
N ASN A 120 -17.93 -15.04 22.78
CA ASN A 120 -17.56 -16.45 22.98
C ASN A 120 -16.05 -16.71 22.78
N GLY A 121 -15.24 -15.66 22.58
CA GLY A 121 -13.81 -15.75 22.34
C GLY A 121 -13.40 -16.01 20.88
N GLY A 122 -14.35 -16.32 19.99
CA GLY A 122 -14.11 -16.50 18.56
C GLY A 122 -13.77 -15.20 17.85
N LEU A 123 -13.25 -15.30 16.63
CA LEU A 123 -12.98 -14.15 15.76
C LEU A 123 -14.02 -14.08 14.64
N ARG A 124 -14.43 -12.86 14.30
CA ARG A 124 -15.30 -12.58 13.16
C ARG A 124 -14.61 -11.58 12.24
N PHE A 125 -14.29 -12.02 11.03
CA PHE A 125 -13.76 -11.15 9.98
C PHE A 125 -14.90 -10.57 9.13
N ILE A 126 -14.82 -9.28 8.83
CA ILE A 126 -15.91 -8.52 8.19
C ILE A 126 -15.40 -7.72 6.99
N CYS A 127 -14.13 -7.32 7.02
CA CYS A 127 -13.50 -6.57 5.94
C CYS A 127 -12.15 -7.18 5.54
N GLY A 128 -11.67 -6.75 4.37
CA GLY A 128 -10.30 -6.97 3.93
C GLY A 128 -9.43 -5.73 4.11
N GLY A 129 -8.13 -5.92 4.01
CA GLY A 129 -7.14 -4.87 3.96
C GLY A 129 -5.86 -5.37 3.29
N THR A 130 -4.87 -4.48 3.21
CA THR A 130 -3.63 -4.73 2.50
C THR A 130 -2.44 -4.25 3.32
N LEU A 131 -1.48 -5.13 3.60
CA LEU A 131 -0.22 -4.77 4.23
C LEU A 131 0.59 -3.88 3.30
N ILE A 132 0.97 -2.68 3.77
CA ILE A 132 1.76 -1.71 3.00
C ILE A 132 3.14 -1.43 3.63
N SER A 133 3.37 -1.89 4.86
CA SER A 133 4.68 -1.84 5.54
C SER A 133 4.73 -2.91 6.65
N ASP A 134 5.77 -2.91 7.50
CA ASP A 134 5.84 -3.79 8.67
C ASP A 134 4.85 -3.42 9.79
N GLN A 135 4.15 -2.29 9.72
CA GLN A 135 3.26 -1.84 10.79
C GLN A 135 1.94 -1.22 10.31
N TYR A 136 1.72 -1.09 9.00
CA TYR A 136 0.55 -0.39 8.46
C TYR A 136 -0.23 -1.26 7.47
N ILE A 137 -1.55 -1.22 7.65
CA ILE A 137 -2.56 -1.80 6.76
C ILE A 137 -3.33 -0.67 6.10
N LEU A 138 -3.55 -0.81 4.80
CA LEU A 138 -4.46 0.00 4.01
C LEU A 138 -5.81 -0.70 3.89
N THR A 139 -6.90 0.01 4.09
CA THR A 139 -8.27 -0.51 3.93
C THR A 139 -9.22 0.59 3.47
N ALA A 140 -10.50 0.26 3.30
CA ALA A 140 -11.56 1.22 3.06
C ALA A 140 -11.97 1.90 4.37
N ALA A 141 -12.36 3.18 4.32
CA ALA A 141 -12.81 3.90 5.51
C ALA A 141 -14.10 3.32 6.07
N HIS A 142 -15.03 2.89 5.24
CA HIS A 142 -16.29 2.29 5.69
C HIS A 142 -16.07 1.04 6.55
N CYS A 143 -14.96 0.32 6.37
CA CYS A 143 -14.60 -0.83 7.19
C CYS A 143 -14.34 -0.47 8.67
N LEU A 144 -14.06 0.80 8.97
CA LEU A 144 -13.90 1.29 10.34
C LEU A 144 -15.22 1.73 10.99
N HIS A 145 -16.30 1.88 10.22
CA HIS A 145 -17.60 2.43 10.66
C HIS A 145 -18.72 1.40 10.60
N ILE A 146 -18.39 0.11 10.67
CA ILE A 146 -19.38 -0.98 10.63
C ILE A 146 -20.18 -1.01 11.95
N VAL A 147 -21.50 -0.89 11.83
CA VAL A 147 -22.41 -0.95 12.99
C VAL A 147 -22.29 -2.31 13.69
N ASN A 148 -22.17 -2.28 15.03
CA ASN A 148 -22.03 -3.46 15.89
C ASN A 148 -20.75 -4.28 15.69
N ALA A 149 -19.70 -3.69 15.12
CA ALA A 149 -18.38 -4.30 15.03
C ALA A 149 -17.31 -3.30 15.48
N THR A 150 -16.44 -3.73 16.40
CA THR A 150 -15.26 -2.94 16.77
C THR A 150 -14.06 -3.60 16.11
N LEU A 151 -13.34 -2.88 15.26
CA LEU A 151 -12.15 -3.43 14.63
C LEU A 151 -11.04 -3.59 15.67
N GLU A 152 -10.67 -4.83 15.96
CA GLU A 152 -9.74 -5.17 17.05
C GLU A 152 -8.55 -5.99 16.56
N ILE A 153 -8.77 -6.86 15.59
CA ILE A 153 -7.81 -7.87 15.14
C ILE A 153 -7.57 -7.74 13.63
N ILE A 154 -6.29 -7.79 13.26
CA ILE A 154 -5.81 -7.93 11.89
C ILE A 154 -5.14 -9.28 11.76
N ARG A 155 -5.62 -10.14 10.86
CA ARG A 155 -4.97 -11.41 10.53
C ARG A 155 -4.18 -11.30 9.23
N LEU A 156 -2.94 -11.77 9.25
CA LEU A 156 -2.04 -11.88 8.10
C LEU A 156 -1.63 -13.34 7.87
N GLY A 157 -1.30 -13.68 6.62
CA GLY A 157 -0.81 -15.00 6.23
C GLY A 157 -1.90 -16.08 6.08
N GLU A 158 -3.17 -15.69 6.18
CA GLU A 158 -4.31 -16.59 6.01
C GLU A 158 -4.48 -17.03 4.55
N HIS A 159 -4.92 -18.27 4.35
CA HIS A 159 -5.31 -18.77 3.03
C HIS A 159 -6.70 -19.40 3.07
N ASN A 160 -6.95 -20.36 3.96
CA ASN A 160 -8.23 -21.03 4.09
C ASN A 160 -8.87 -20.85 5.47
N LEU A 161 -9.95 -20.07 5.52
CA LEU A 161 -10.68 -19.73 6.75
C LEU A 161 -11.31 -20.93 7.48
N ASP A 162 -11.48 -22.06 6.78
CA ASP A 162 -12.10 -23.26 7.34
C ASP A 162 -11.08 -24.20 8.01
N THR A 163 -9.78 -23.93 7.87
CA THR A 163 -8.69 -24.75 8.41
C THR A 163 -7.81 -23.95 9.37
N VAL A 164 -7.16 -24.67 10.30
CA VAL A 164 -6.20 -24.07 11.24
C VAL A 164 -4.79 -24.11 10.65
N GLU A 165 -4.48 -25.19 9.94
CA GLU A 165 -3.25 -25.38 9.19
C GLU A 165 -3.62 -25.57 7.73
N ASP A 166 -3.00 -24.79 6.86
CA ASP A 166 -3.24 -24.90 5.43
C ASP A 166 -2.11 -25.70 4.79
N CYS A 167 -2.43 -26.95 4.45
CA CYS A 167 -1.46 -27.91 3.92
C CYS A 167 -1.92 -28.52 2.60
N GLU A 168 -1.03 -28.49 1.61
CA GLU A 168 -1.08 -29.36 0.42
C GLU A 168 0.08 -30.35 0.51
N ASP A 169 1.07 -30.28 -0.40
CA ASP A 169 2.32 -31.07 -0.32
C ASP A 169 3.28 -30.55 0.77
N TYR A 170 3.10 -29.28 1.16
CA TYR A 170 3.76 -28.59 2.25
C TYR A 170 2.72 -27.71 2.97
N CYS A 171 2.97 -27.38 4.24
CA CYS A 171 2.12 -26.51 5.03
C CYS A 171 2.62 -25.07 4.99
N SER A 172 1.70 -24.10 5.04
CA SER A 172 2.03 -22.69 5.21
C SER A 172 2.54 -22.38 6.62
N ASP A 173 3.18 -21.20 6.76
CA ASP A 173 3.43 -20.65 8.08
C ASP A 173 2.10 -20.37 8.80
N PRO A 174 2.03 -20.52 10.14
CA PRO A 174 0.85 -20.17 10.90
C PRO A 174 0.43 -18.71 10.68
N VAL A 175 -0.88 -18.49 10.66
CA VAL A 175 -1.47 -17.14 10.60
C VAL A 175 -1.01 -16.29 11.78
N GLN A 176 -0.91 -14.99 11.55
CA GLN A 176 -0.47 -14.03 12.56
C GLN A 176 -1.55 -13.00 12.83
N ASP A 177 -2.05 -12.97 14.08
CA ASP A 177 -3.07 -12.04 14.55
C ASP A 177 -2.42 -10.87 15.29
N TYR A 178 -2.73 -9.65 14.86
CA TYR A 178 -2.22 -8.40 15.40
C TYR A 178 -3.35 -7.55 15.98
N GLN A 179 -3.12 -6.92 17.12
CA GLN A 179 -4.03 -5.93 17.68
C GLN A 179 -3.92 -4.60 16.91
N VAL A 180 -5.05 -3.91 16.80
CA VAL A 180 -5.09 -2.54 16.28
C VAL A 180 -4.60 -1.56 17.36
N GLU A 181 -3.53 -0.82 17.05
CA GLU A 181 -3.08 0.32 17.87
C GLU A 181 -3.97 1.53 17.63
N MET A 182 -4.23 1.78 16.34
CA MET A 182 -4.89 2.98 15.88
C MET A 182 -5.45 2.74 14.48
N ALA A 183 -6.64 3.27 14.20
CA ALA A 183 -7.25 3.22 12.89
C ALA A 183 -7.86 4.58 12.56
N VAL A 184 -7.64 5.06 11.34
CA VAL A 184 -8.11 6.39 10.94
C VAL A 184 -8.53 6.42 9.49
N SER A 185 -9.74 6.94 9.29
CA SER A 185 -10.31 7.27 7.99
C SER A 185 -9.72 8.57 7.44
N HIS A 186 -9.75 8.70 6.12
CA HIS A 186 -9.54 9.98 5.46
C HIS A 186 -10.44 11.06 6.09
N LYS A 187 -9.90 12.27 6.35
CA LYS A 187 -10.63 13.34 7.06
C LYS A 187 -11.87 13.81 6.31
N GLU A 188 -11.86 13.69 4.99
CA GLU A 188 -12.98 14.02 4.12
C GLU A 188 -13.78 12.77 3.70
N PHE A 189 -13.65 11.65 4.43
CA PHE A 189 -14.50 10.48 4.20
C PHE A 189 -15.95 10.84 4.49
N ASP A 190 -16.83 10.53 3.54
CA ASP A 190 -18.28 10.69 3.68
C ASP A 190 -18.95 9.33 3.59
N ILE A 191 -19.52 8.89 4.71
CA ILE A 191 -20.15 7.58 4.84
C ILE A 191 -21.43 7.43 3.99
N HIS A 192 -22.06 8.53 3.58
CA HIS A 192 -23.33 8.47 2.84
C HIS A 192 -23.13 8.23 1.35
N ASN A 193 -22.04 8.74 0.77
CA ASN A 193 -21.72 8.61 -0.66
C ASN A 193 -20.41 7.85 -0.92
N LEU A 194 -19.73 7.38 0.13
CA LEU A 194 -18.44 6.68 0.08
C LEU A 194 -17.33 7.48 -0.62
N LYS A 195 -17.42 8.82 -0.58
CA LYS A 195 -16.35 9.68 -1.07
C LYS A 195 -15.14 9.55 -0.14
N ASN A 196 -13.95 9.48 -0.73
CA ASN A 196 -12.68 9.35 0.00
C ASN A 196 -12.65 8.11 0.93
N ASP A 197 -13.18 6.98 0.45
CA ASP A 197 -13.31 5.74 1.20
C ASP A 197 -11.98 4.99 1.35
N ILE A 198 -11.07 5.58 2.14
CA ILE A 198 -9.73 5.07 2.39
C ILE A 198 -9.35 5.30 3.85
N ALA A 199 -8.72 4.30 4.47
CA ALA A 199 -8.27 4.34 5.85
C ALA A 199 -6.95 3.61 6.06
N LEU A 200 -6.25 4.05 7.10
CA LEU A 200 -5.04 3.42 7.59
C LEU A 200 -5.28 2.79 8.96
N ILE A 201 -4.69 1.61 9.16
CA ILE A 201 -4.62 0.95 10.45
C ILE A 201 -3.15 0.75 10.79
N ARG A 202 -2.78 1.13 12.00
CA ARG A 202 -1.48 0.87 12.61
C ARG A 202 -1.59 -0.34 13.53
N LEU A 203 -0.71 -1.32 13.32
CA LEU A 203 -0.59 -2.50 14.16
C LEU A 203 0.11 -2.15 15.48
N HIS A 204 -0.37 -2.70 16.59
CA HIS A 204 0.22 -2.52 17.92
C HIS A 204 1.67 -3.02 17.99
N THR A 205 1.97 -4.10 17.27
CA THR A 205 3.31 -4.64 17.12
C THR A 205 3.67 -4.69 15.64
N LYS A 206 4.95 -4.50 15.33
CA LYS A 206 5.48 -4.66 13.98
C LYS A 206 5.50 -6.13 13.58
N VAL A 207 5.30 -6.40 12.29
CA VAL A 207 5.62 -7.67 11.66
C VAL A 207 7.14 -7.88 11.76
N PRO A 208 7.62 -8.89 12.51
CA PRO A 208 9.04 -9.02 12.83
C PRO A 208 9.88 -9.38 11.59
N GLN A 209 9.31 -10.17 10.69
CA GLN A 209 9.95 -10.62 9.47
C GLN A 209 8.92 -10.88 8.37
N TYR A 210 9.27 -10.53 7.13
CA TYR A 210 8.47 -10.90 5.98
C TYR A 210 8.75 -12.36 5.60
N THR A 211 7.70 -13.12 5.31
CA THR A 211 7.75 -14.52 4.90
C THR A 211 7.19 -14.66 3.49
N ASP A 212 7.13 -15.86 2.92
CA ASP A 212 6.46 -16.08 1.63
C ASP A 212 4.94 -15.82 1.68
N TYR A 213 4.37 -15.78 2.88
CA TYR A 213 2.93 -15.62 3.13
C TYR A 213 2.55 -14.24 3.68
N ILE A 214 3.51 -13.47 4.21
CA ILE A 214 3.28 -12.14 4.80
C ILE A 214 4.30 -11.16 4.27
N ARG A 215 3.89 -10.31 3.32
CA ARG A 215 4.73 -9.27 2.70
C ARG A 215 3.89 -8.08 2.25
N PRO A 216 4.45 -6.86 2.25
CA PRO A 216 3.71 -5.66 1.85
C PRO A 216 3.55 -5.55 0.33
N ILE A 217 2.48 -4.92 -0.14
CA ILE A 217 2.33 -4.50 -1.54
C ILE A 217 3.04 -3.15 -1.77
N CYS A 218 3.46 -2.90 -3.01
CA CYS A 218 3.94 -1.57 -3.39
C CYS A 218 2.77 -0.61 -3.59
N LEU A 219 2.99 0.65 -3.20
CA LEU A 219 2.07 1.75 -3.48
C LEU A 219 2.59 2.55 -4.69
N PRO A 220 1.69 3.05 -5.57
CA PRO A 220 2.08 3.72 -6.81
C PRO A 220 2.47 5.19 -6.55
N PHE A 221 3.62 5.44 -5.95
CA PHE A 221 4.12 6.80 -5.77
C PHE A 221 4.77 7.36 -7.03
N GLY A 222 4.43 8.60 -7.39
CA GLY A 222 5.07 9.31 -8.49
C GLY A 222 4.76 8.77 -9.89
N ILE A 223 3.87 7.77 -10.00
CA ILE A 223 3.38 7.25 -11.27
C ILE A 223 2.04 7.91 -11.55
N ASN A 224 1.96 8.66 -12.64
CA ASN A 224 0.68 9.11 -13.15
C ASN A 224 0.02 7.92 -13.85
N ILE A 225 -0.89 7.23 -13.16
CA ILE A 225 -1.67 6.14 -13.74
C ILE A 225 -2.74 6.80 -14.62
N THR A 226 -2.34 7.38 -15.74
CA THR A 226 -3.28 7.76 -16.80
C THR A 226 -3.84 6.45 -17.32
N GLY A 227 -5.14 6.22 -17.13
CA GLY A 227 -5.86 4.99 -17.50
C GLY A 227 -5.96 4.73 -19.00
N GLU A 228 -4.92 5.05 -19.75
CA GLU A 228 -4.80 4.85 -21.18
C GLU A 228 -4.00 3.57 -21.43
N GLU A 229 -4.70 2.44 -21.30
CA GLU A 229 -4.57 1.16 -22.01
C GLU A 229 -5.31 0.07 -21.20
N GLU A 230 -5.67 -1.06 -21.85
CA GLU A 230 -6.37 -2.22 -21.26
C GLU A 230 -5.56 -2.89 -20.10
N THR A 231 -5.46 -2.20 -18.98
CA THR A 231 -4.72 -2.65 -17.81
C THR A 231 -5.51 -3.76 -17.13
N LYS A 232 -4.93 -4.95 -17.08
CA LYS A 232 -5.52 -6.10 -16.40
C LYS A 232 -5.23 -6.02 -14.91
N TYR A 233 -6.27 -5.96 -14.10
CA TYR A 233 -6.19 -6.01 -12.64
C TYR A 233 -6.54 -7.39 -12.11
N GLN A 234 -5.96 -7.75 -10.96
CA GLN A 234 -6.34 -8.93 -10.19
C GLN A 234 -7.08 -8.48 -8.93
N ILE A 235 -8.18 -9.16 -8.63
CA ILE A 235 -8.97 -8.94 -7.42
C ILE A 235 -8.86 -10.23 -6.59
N ALA A 236 -8.51 -10.10 -5.32
CA ALA A 236 -8.36 -11.20 -4.38
C ALA A 236 -9.15 -10.93 -3.09
N GLY A 237 -9.66 -11.98 -2.46
CA GLY A 237 -10.37 -11.90 -1.18
C GLY A 237 -11.20 -13.14 -0.89
N TRP A 238 -11.80 -13.20 0.31
CA TRP A 238 -12.63 -14.31 0.80
C TRP A 238 -14.14 -14.04 0.66
N GLY A 239 -14.53 -13.10 -0.20
CA GLY A 239 -15.94 -12.78 -0.46
C GLY A 239 -16.67 -13.93 -1.16
N LYS A 240 -17.99 -14.03 -0.95
CA LYS A 240 -18.82 -15.06 -1.61
C LYS A 240 -18.67 -15.00 -3.14
N THR A 241 -18.19 -16.10 -3.72
CA THR A 241 -17.90 -16.24 -5.16
C THR A 241 -19.13 -16.47 -6.04
N ASP A 242 -20.33 -16.60 -5.46
CA ASP A 242 -21.54 -16.98 -6.20
C ASP A 242 -22.01 -15.95 -7.24
N PHE A 243 -21.53 -14.70 -7.15
CA PHE A 243 -21.81 -13.67 -8.16
C PHE A 243 -20.83 -13.69 -9.35
N CYS A 244 -19.67 -14.36 -9.24
CA CYS A 244 -18.63 -14.37 -10.28
C CYS A 244 -18.68 -15.61 -11.19
N LYS A 245 -19.76 -16.42 -11.14
CA LYS A 245 -19.96 -17.50 -12.11
C LYS A 245 -20.56 -16.97 -13.42
N LYS A 246 -19.70 -16.93 -14.45
CA LYS A 246 -19.93 -16.81 -15.91
C LYS A 246 -20.51 -15.50 -16.47
N GLN A 247 -19.61 -14.66 -16.97
CA GLN A 247 -19.74 -14.20 -18.37
C GLN A 247 -18.63 -14.83 -19.22
N GLU A 248 -18.72 -16.15 -19.41
CA GLU A 248 -18.10 -16.78 -20.57
C GLU A 248 -19.02 -16.55 -21.77
N GLY A 249 -18.52 -15.82 -22.76
CA GLY A 249 -19.00 -15.88 -24.13
C GLY A 249 -20.04 -14.83 -24.53
N LYS A 250 -19.56 -13.74 -25.14
CA LYS A 250 -20.05 -13.23 -26.43
C LYS A 250 -18.99 -12.30 -27.03
N ARG A 251 -18.12 -12.89 -27.85
CA ARG A 251 -17.42 -12.18 -28.94
C ARG A 251 -18.31 -12.30 -30.17
N PHE A 252 -18.46 -11.22 -30.93
CA PHE A 252 -18.76 -11.36 -32.36
C PHE A 252 -17.51 -11.90 -33.06
#